data_AF-A0A7V0JQH1-F1
#
_entry.id   AF-A0A7V0JQH1-F1
#
_cell.length_a   1.000
_cell.length_b   1.000
_cell.length_c   1.000
_cell.angle_alpha   90.00
_cell.angle_beta   90.00
_cell.angle_gamma   90.00
#
_symmetry.space_group_name_H-M   'P 1'
#
loop_
_entity.id
_entity.type
_entity.pdbx_description
1 polymer ?
#
loop_
_entity_poly.entity_id
_entity_poly.type
_entity_poly.pdbx_seq_one_letter_code
_entity_poly.pdbx_strand_id
1 'polypeptide(L)'
;MNKRRFSAKKNITVSLTDYQLLEFHRQAVALLPDPGDPRPGLAIITPGKRPGTEKRSCTCSGLSESNCLHVKRLAATRDNYCKKLSCLNLEEDFKKSVWHKLAVCLGKNSNETLRTITLSHIGQDNSSRLIVTGNDGKDLVSYKGQGPDAQRLHERCRLTLHKDEVPHRGAVLRRLRHLTLTDMEKMLLERGHESRRYALEGTFWFRFAYHCYWEFGKDGFELRPSINLQTGDFMLSCLDDSGLNLFHLFVPGTRVKELLNNLRDHLSNQHRMSIHPVPLKTIFKISMNTELDLDIRPQIQMIQQGGESKFFERQDLERFRYGDLIYIKELGILAQLEPPDSKRRFSAPVRTVLKKHQVPAFLEELAKDGQNRYVLDESARSIKILKDAGELKIMPDIIDRDWCWLSAQYSIGDTSVSLADILEARRVGKRFINTKKGWVDCNSPRFDHLDKIFGGDVTKRI
;
A
#
# COMPACT_ATOMS: atom_id res chain seq x y z
N MET A 1 -68.36 24.55 22.44
CA MET A 1 -67.15 24.04 23.14
C MET A 1 -67.30 22.55 23.36
N ASN A 2 -66.52 21.71 22.67
CA ASN A 2 -66.39 20.29 23.02
C ASN A 2 -64.94 19.86 22.80
N LYS A 3 -64.13 19.96 23.87
CA LYS A 3 -62.76 19.46 23.91
C LYS A 3 -62.79 17.93 23.96
N ARG A 4 -62.83 17.27 22.81
CA ARG A 4 -62.46 15.85 22.72
C ARG A 4 -60.94 15.75 22.93
N ARG A 5 -60.54 15.45 24.18
CA ARG A 5 -59.21 14.93 24.49
C ARG A 5 -59.07 13.57 23.81
N PHE A 6 -58.51 13.54 22.60
CA PHE A 6 -57.94 12.31 22.04
C PHE A 6 -56.62 12.03 22.77
N SER A 7 -56.73 11.37 23.93
CA SER A 7 -55.61 10.73 24.61
C SER A 7 -55.71 9.22 24.40
N ALA A 8 -55.59 8.78 23.15
CA ALA A 8 -55.13 7.42 22.87
C ALA A 8 -53.65 7.53 22.55
N LYS A 9 -52.78 7.00 23.42
CA LYS A 9 -51.40 6.69 23.04
C LYS A 9 -51.51 5.71 21.86
N LYS A 10 -51.46 6.22 20.62
CA LYS A 10 -51.26 5.36 19.45
C LYS A 10 -49.92 4.68 19.68
N ASN A 11 -49.95 3.39 20.00
CA ASN A 11 -48.76 2.56 19.97
C ASN A 11 -48.24 2.61 18.54
N ILE A 12 -47.04 3.15 18.36
CA ILE A 12 -46.39 3.18 17.05
C ILE A 12 -45.80 1.80 16.84
N THR A 13 -46.40 1.05 15.93
CA THR A 13 -45.85 -0.23 15.48
C THR A 13 -44.67 0.08 14.56
N VAL A 14 -43.48 -0.44 14.90
CA VAL A 14 -42.27 -0.32 14.08
C VAL A 14 -42.17 -1.57 13.20
N SER A 15 -42.01 -1.37 11.91
CA SER A 15 -41.89 -2.40 10.87
C SER A 15 -40.42 -2.62 10.46
N LEU A 16 -40.16 -3.67 9.67
CA LEU A 16 -38.84 -3.90 9.07
C LEU A 16 -38.44 -2.77 8.10
N THR A 17 -39.41 -2.24 7.36
CA THR A 17 -39.22 -1.11 6.44
C THR A 17 -38.75 0.15 7.18
N ASP A 18 -39.15 0.33 8.42
CA ASP A 18 -38.69 1.46 9.25
C ASP A 18 -37.19 1.40 9.52
N TYR A 19 -36.64 0.20 9.76
CA TYR A 19 -35.21 0.04 9.93
C TYR A 19 -34.46 0.35 8.63
N GLN A 20 -35.04 0.01 7.49
CA GLN A 20 -34.44 0.32 6.19
C GLN A 20 -34.43 1.83 5.92
N LEU A 21 -35.40 2.60 6.42
CA LEU A 21 -35.46 4.07 6.25
C LEU A 21 -34.66 4.84 7.31
N LEU A 22 -34.08 4.17 8.29
CA LEU A 22 -33.30 4.79 9.35
C LEU A 22 -31.88 5.10 8.86
N GLU A 23 -31.39 6.31 9.16
CA GLU A 23 -30.00 6.71 8.92
C GLU A 23 -29.47 7.43 10.17
N PHE A 24 -28.16 7.31 10.45
CA PHE A 24 -27.52 8.06 11.53
C PHE A 24 -26.18 8.63 11.09
N HIS A 25 -25.75 9.67 11.78
CA HIS A 25 -24.38 10.14 11.72
C HIS A 25 -24.04 10.77 13.06
N ARG A 26 -23.00 10.23 13.69
CA ARG A 26 -22.70 10.50 15.10
C ARG A 26 -23.95 10.27 15.96
N GLN A 27 -24.23 11.14 16.91
CA GLN A 27 -25.40 11.03 17.80
C GLN A 27 -26.72 11.49 17.16
N ALA A 28 -26.72 11.93 15.90
CA ALA A 28 -27.93 12.33 15.22
C ALA A 28 -28.51 11.18 14.38
N VAL A 29 -29.84 11.08 14.38
CA VAL A 29 -30.60 10.06 13.63
C VAL A 29 -31.67 10.73 12.78
N ALA A 30 -31.99 10.12 11.66
CA ALA A 30 -33.06 10.54 10.77
C ALA A 30 -33.87 9.35 10.27
N LEU A 31 -35.16 9.59 10.02
CA LEU A 31 -36.03 8.65 9.32
C LEU A 31 -36.38 9.27 7.97
N LEU A 32 -35.98 8.60 6.88
CA LEU A 32 -36.33 9.04 5.53
C LEU A 32 -37.86 9.05 5.34
N PRO A 33 -38.38 9.94 4.47
CA PRO A 33 -39.78 9.89 4.08
C PRO A 33 -40.11 8.53 3.46
N ASP A 34 -41.22 7.96 3.90
CA ASP A 34 -41.77 6.75 3.31
C ASP A 34 -42.44 7.12 1.97
N PRO A 35 -42.08 6.47 0.84
CA PRO A 35 -42.67 6.79 -0.46
C PRO A 35 -44.20 6.63 -0.50
N GLY A 36 -44.76 5.78 0.36
CA GLY A 36 -46.21 5.59 0.49
C GLY A 36 -46.90 6.58 1.43
N ASP A 37 -46.18 7.50 2.07
CA ASP A 37 -46.74 8.46 3.00
C ASP A 37 -47.42 9.63 2.25
N PRO A 38 -48.73 9.87 2.45
CA PRO A 38 -49.43 11.00 1.83
C PRO A 38 -48.95 12.37 2.34
N ARG A 39 -48.18 12.42 3.44
CA ARG A 39 -47.57 13.64 3.98
C ARG A 39 -46.09 13.37 4.32
N PRO A 40 -45.23 13.24 3.30
CA PRO A 40 -43.84 12.85 3.51
C PRO A 40 -43.12 13.86 4.41
N GLY A 41 -42.37 13.35 5.39
CA GLY A 41 -41.63 14.16 6.35
C GLY A 41 -40.30 13.53 6.70
N LEU A 42 -39.21 14.29 6.55
CA LEU A 42 -37.90 13.91 7.06
C LEU A 42 -37.84 14.25 8.55
N ALA A 43 -37.96 13.24 9.41
CA ALA A 43 -37.80 13.39 10.84
C ALA A 43 -36.31 13.32 11.21
N ILE A 44 -35.87 14.19 12.13
CA ILE A 44 -34.49 14.25 12.62
C ILE A 44 -34.49 14.45 14.14
N ILE A 45 -33.64 13.67 14.83
CA ILE A 45 -33.27 13.89 16.23
C ILE A 45 -31.77 14.17 16.29
N THR A 46 -31.38 15.27 16.94
CA THR A 46 -29.98 15.66 17.18
C THR A 46 -29.74 15.88 18.67
N PRO A 47 -28.47 15.83 19.13
CA PRO A 47 -28.11 16.31 20.47
C PRO A 47 -28.61 17.74 20.71
N GLY A 48 -29.14 17.99 21.90
CA GLY A 48 -29.50 19.31 22.38
C GLY A 48 -28.29 20.06 22.96
N LYS A 49 -28.49 21.34 23.33
CA LYS A 49 -27.42 22.19 23.88
C LYS A 49 -26.94 21.73 25.26
N ARG A 50 -27.79 21.05 26.03
CA ARG A 50 -27.46 20.53 27.36
C ARG A 50 -27.19 19.02 27.27
N PRO A 51 -26.24 18.49 28.05
CA PRO A 51 -26.02 17.04 28.14
C PRO A 51 -27.33 16.30 28.43
N GLY A 52 -27.58 15.20 27.70
CA GLY A 52 -28.79 14.39 27.85
C GLY A 52 -30.07 14.97 27.24
N THR A 53 -30.02 16.15 26.61
CA THR A 53 -31.18 16.72 25.90
C THR A 53 -31.13 16.41 24.41
N GLU A 54 -32.30 16.36 23.77
CA GLU A 54 -32.45 16.12 22.33
C GLU A 54 -33.23 17.28 21.69
N LYS A 55 -32.84 17.66 20.47
CA LYS A 55 -33.64 18.51 19.59
C LYS A 55 -34.32 17.62 18.55
N ARG A 56 -35.62 17.83 18.34
CA ARG A 56 -36.45 17.06 17.42
C ARG A 56 -37.04 17.97 16.37
N SER A 57 -37.04 17.56 15.11
CA SER A 57 -37.59 18.35 14.00
C SER A 57 -38.15 17.44 12.90
N CYS A 58 -39.09 17.95 12.11
CA CYS A 58 -39.61 17.29 10.93
C CYS A 58 -39.90 18.29 9.82
N THR A 59 -39.75 17.89 8.56
CA THR A 59 -40.10 18.72 7.39
C THR A 59 -41.55 18.57 6.92
N CYS A 60 -42.38 17.78 7.61
CA CYS A 60 -43.77 17.59 7.21
C CYS A 60 -44.60 18.88 7.37
N SER A 61 -45.61 19.05 6.54
CA SER A 61 -46.55 20.18 6.59
C SER A 61 -47.56 20.12 7.76
N GLY A 62 -47.51 19.09 8.61
CA GLY A 62 -48.52 18.84 9.67
C GLY A 62 -48.00 18.98 11.10
N LEU A 63 -48.74 19.76 11.91
CA LEU A 63 -48.67 19.93 13.39
C LEU A 63 -47.30 20.29 14.02
N SER A 64 -47.35 20.94 15.17
CA SER A 64 -46.18 21.38 15.95
C SER A 64 -45.19 20.24 16.27
N GLU A 65 -43.89 20.55 16.37
CA GLU A 65 -42.78 19.59 16.59
C GLU A 65 -43.02 18.54 17.69
N SER A 66 -43.76 18.90 18.75
CA SER A 66 -44.07 18.02 19.89
C SER A 66 -45.08 16.90 19.60
N ASN A 67 -45.87 17.01 18.53
CA ASN A 67 -46.94 16.05 18.19
C ASN A 67 -46.78 15.40 16.81
N CYS A 68 -45.71 15.70 16.09
CA CYS A 68 -45.42 15.09 14.79
C CYS A 68 -45.30 13.56 14.89
N LEU A 69 -46.07 12.84 14.05
CA LEU A 69 -46.06 11.38 14.01
C LEU A 69 -44.72 10.84 13.50
N HIS A 70 -44.07 11.50 12.54
CA HIS A 70 -42.77 11.09 12.01
C HIS A 70 -41.67 11.14 13.07
N VAL A 71 -41.66 12.17 13.93
CA VAL A 71 -40.71 12.28 15.04
C VAL A 71 -40.92 11.17 16.06
N LYS A 72 -42.18 10.87 16.39
CA LYS A 72 -42.50 9.77 17.30
C LYS A 72 -42.13 8.40 16.68
N ARG A 73 -42.33 8.23 15.36
CA ARG A 73 -41.91 7.06 14.58
C ARG A 73 -40.41 6.89 14.61
N LEU A 74 -39.64 7.93 14.32
CA LEU A 74 -38.18 7.93 14.42
C LEU A 74 -37.69 7.53 15.83
N ALA A 75 -38.24 8.12 16.89
CA ALA A 75 -37.85 7.78 18.26
C ALA A 75 -38.12 6.29 18.56
N ALA A 76 -39.30 5.79 18.23
CA ALA A 76 -39.67 4.38 18.41
C ALA A 76 -38.78 3.44 17.58
N THR A 77 -38.51 3.77 16.32
CA THR A 77 -37.66 2.98 15.42
C THR A 77 -36.24 2.90 15.95
N ARG A 78 -35.64 4.04 16.34
CA ARG A 78 -34.30 4.08 16.95
C ARG A 78 -34.25 3.21 18.20
N ASP A 79 -35.16 3.42 19.14
CA ASP A 79 -35.13 2.73 20.43
C ASP A 79 -35.31 1.21 20.27
N ASN A 80 -36.20 0.79 19.36
CA ASN A 80 -36.38 -0.64 19.05
C ASN A 80 -35.15 -1.23 18.35
N TYR A 81 -34.52 -0.49 17.44
CA TYR A 81 -33.32 -0.96 16.75
C TYR A 81 -32.12 -1.05 17.69
N CYS A 82 -31.92 -0.06 18.57
CA CYS A 82 -30.90 -0.11 19.63
C CYS A 82 -31.10 -1.32 20.56
N LYS A 83 -32.35 -1.61 20.96
CA LYS A 83 -32.68 -2.82 21.73
C LYS A 83 -32.34 -4.09 20.95
N LYS A 84 -32.68 -4.16 19.66
CA LYS A 84 -32.34 -5.31 18.79
C LYS A 84 -30.83 -5.54 18.70
N LEU A 85 -30.04 -4.48 18.64
CA LEU A 85 -28.58 -4.53 18.57
C LEU A 85 -27.90 -4.62 19.95
N SER A 86 -28.66 -4.61 21.03
CA SER A 86 -28.16 -4.53 22.40
C SER A 86 -27.17 -3.38 22.61
N CYS A 87 -27.47 -2.21 22.03
CA CYS A 87 -26.61 -1.03 22.11
C CYS A 87 -27.34 0.18 22.72
N LEU A 88 -26.57 1.09 23.31
CA LEU A 88 -27.11 2.34 23.86
C LEU A 88 -27.33 3.39 22.77
N ASN A 89 -26.39 3.49 21.84
CA ASN A 89 -26.49 4.37 20.67
C ASN A 89 -25.74 3.76 19.47
N LEU A 90 -26.23 4.08 18.27
CA LEU A 90 -25.72 3.53 17.02
C LEU A 90 -24.30 4.00 16.66
N GLU A 91 -23.90 5.20 17.11
CA GLU A 91 -22.53 5.70 16.85
C GLU A 91 -21.47 4.87 17.56
N GLU A 92 -21.61 4.67 18.86
CA GLU A 92 -20.67 3.85 19.63
C GLU A 92 -20.65 2.41 19.15
N ASP A 93 -21.83 1.91 18.78
CA ASP A 93 -21.97 0.57 18.25
C ASP A 93 -21.21 0.39 16.93
N PHE A 94 -21.39 1.34 15.99
CA PHE A 94 -20.63 1.38 14.75
C PHE A 94 -19.13 1.54 15.01
N LYS A 95 -18.71 2.44 15.92
CA LYS A 95 -17.30 2.65 16.26
C LYS A 95 -16.60 1.40 16.80
N LYS A 96 -17.34 0.53 17.49
CA LYS A 96 -16.85 -0.76 17.99
C LYS A 96 -16.83 -1.86 16.92
N SER A 97 -17.58 -1.69 15.83
CA SER A 97 -17.69 -2.68 14.77
C SER A 97 -16.40 -2.83 13.94
N VAL A 98 -16.25 -3.99 13.30
CA VAL A 98 -15.17 -4.25 12.33
C VAL A 98 -15.21 -3.28 11.15
N TRP A 99 -16.38 -2.79 10.77
CA TRP A 99 -16.56 -1.85 9.69
C TRP A 99 -15.89 -0.50 9.97
N HIS A 100 -16.04 0.02 11.19
CA HIS A 100 -15.33 1.25 11.55
C HIS A 100 -13.80 1.05 11.59
N LYS A 101 -13.31 -0.13 12.02
CA LYS A 101 -11.88 -0.47 11.92
C LYS A 101 -11.40 -0.46 10.46
N LEU A 102 -12.20 -1.04 9.55
CA LEU A 102 -11.94 -1.04 8.11
C LEU A 102 -11.92 0.39 7.53
N ALA A 103 -12.89 1.23 7.92
CA ALA A 103 -12.96 2.63 7.53
C ALA A 103 -11.70 3.40 7.92
N VAL A 104 -11.25 3.24 9.17
CA VAL A 104 -10.04 3.91 9.68
C VAL A 104 -8.80 3.44 8.92
N CYS A 105 -8.68 2.13 8.68
CA CYS A 105 -7.54 1.56 7.96
C CYS A 105 -7.44 2.08 6.53
N LEU A 106 -8.54 2.03 5.76
CA LEU A 106 -8.54 2.40 4.35
C LEU A 106 -8.68 3.91 4.12
N GLY A 107 -9.39 4.61 5.00
CA GLY A 107 -9.68 6.05 4.89
C GLY A 107 -8.54 6.96 5.36
N LYS A 108 -7.61 6.47 6.19
CA LYS A 108 -6.45 7.25 6.63
C LYS A 108 -5.65 7.72 5.40
N ASN A 109 -5.38 9.02 5.29
CA ASN A 109 -4.69 9.66 4.15
C ASN A 109 -5.21 9.22 2.77
N SER A 110 -6.48 8.82 2.67
CA SER A 110 -7.10 8.49 1.38
C SER A 110 -7.61 9.76 0.72
N ASN A 111 -7.37 9.88 -0.58
CA ASN A 111 -7.93 10.94 -1.40
C ASN A 111 -9.31 10.56 -1.97
N GLU A 112 -9.79 9.33 -1.68
CA GLU A 112 -11.07 8.85 -2.19
C GLU A 112 -12.22 9.43 -1.36
N THR A 113 -12.89 10.41 -1.95
CA THR A 113 -14.07 11.07 -1.42
C THR A 113 -15.29 10.76 -2.29
N LEU A 114 -16.48 11.10 -1.81
CA LEU A 114 -17.69 10.96 -2.62
C LEU A 114 -17.69 11.81 -3.91
N ARG A 115 -16.78 12.79 -4.03
CA ARG A 115 -16.62 13.64 -5.23
C ARG A 115 -15.67 13.05 -6.26
N THR A 116 -14.79 12.15 -5.83
CA THR A 116 -13.69 11.64 -6.67
C THR A 116 -13.94 10.23 -7.16
N ILE A 117 -14.83 9.49 -6.49
CA ILE A 117 -15.23 8.15 -6.94
C ILE A 117 -16.26 8.22 -8.07
N THR A 118 -16.26 7.20 -8.92
CA THR A 118 -17.33 6.94 -9.88
C THR A 118 -18.03 5.64 -9.55
N LEU A 119 -19.36 5.62 -9.69
CA LEU A 119 -20.19 4.44 -9.47
C LEU A 119 -20.77 4.01 -10.82
N SER A 120 -20.54 2.76 -11.22
CA SER A 120 -21.05 2.20 -12.48
C SER A 120 -21.67 0.84 -12.26
N HIS A 121 -22.84 0.61 -12.85
CA HIS A 121 -23.45 -0.72 -12.91
C HIS A 121 -22.93 -1.48 -14.13
N ILE A 122 -22.42 -2.69 -13.92
CA ILE A 122 -21.93 -3.58 -14.97
C ILE A 122 -22.73 -4.88 -14.94
N GLY A 123 -23.18 -5.35 -16.11
CA GLY A 123 -23.97 -6.57 -16.28
C GLY A 123 -25.45 -6.29 -16.54
N GLN A 124 -26.19 -7.33 -16.93
CA GLN A 124 -27.65 -7.30 -17.13
C GLN A 124 -28.33 -8.12 -16.01
N ASP A 125 -29.52 -7.70 -15.59
CA ASP A 125 -30.43 -8.38 -14.66
C ASP A 125 -29.78 -8.82 -13.32
N ASN A 126 -30.05 -10.07 -12.89
CA ASN A 126 -29.60 -10.68 -11.63
C ASN A 126 -28.07 -10.85 -11.51
N SER A 127 -27.30 -10.51 -12.54
CA SER A 127 -25.83 -10.52 -12.51
C SER A 127 -25.21 -9.13 -12.37
N SER A 128 -26.04 -8.09 -12.26
CA SER A 128 -25.55 -6.71 -12.16
C SER A 128 -24.67 -6.51 -10.93
N ARG A 129 -23.54 -5.84 -11.14
CA ARG A 129 -22.57 -5.49 -10.09
C ARG A 129 -22.39 -3.99 -10.09
N LEU A 130 -22.28 -3.43 -8.88
CA LEU A 130 -21.91 -2.04 -8.72
C LEU A 130 -20.38 -1.98 -8.55
N ILE A 131 -19.71 -1.40 -9.53
CA ILE A 131 -18.27 -1.12 -9.47
C ILE A 131 -18.07 0.31 -8.98
N VAL A 132 -17.20 0.47 -8.00
CA VAL A 132 -16.74 1.78 -7.53
C VAL A 132 -15.29 1.94 -7.96
N THR A 133 -15.01 2.97 -8.76
CA THR A 133 -13.66 3.34 -9.19
C THR A 133 -13.21 4.61 -8.48
N GLY A 134 -11.91 4.68 -8.18
CA GLY A 134 -11.28 5.85 -7.60
C GLY A 134 -10.92 6.91 -8.63
N ASN A 135 -10.36 8.02 -8.17
CA ASN A 135 -9.92 9.11 -9.05
C ASN A 135 -8.81 8.70 -10.04
N ASP A 136 -8.03 7.68 -9.67
CA ASP A 136 -6.95 7.14 -10.48
C ASP A 136 -7.43 6.10 -11.52
N GLY A 137 -8.75 5.89 -11.61
CA GLY A 137 -9.37 4.94 -12.51
C GLY A 137 -9.28 3.49 -12.05
N LYS A 138 -8.71 3.21 -10.87
CA LYS A 138 -8.64 1.84 -10.34
C LYS A 138 -9.92 1.47 -9.61
N ASP A 139 -10.30 0.20 -9.71
CA ASP A 139 -11.40 -0.37 -8.95
C ASP A 139 -11.06 -0.31 -7.44
N LEU A 140 -11.97 0.26 -6.66
CA LEU A 140 -11.91 0.26 -5.20
C LEU A 140 -12.76 -0.87 -4.62
N VAL A 141 -13.96 -1.06 -5.18
CA VAL A 141 -14.93 -2.06 -4.73
C VAL A 141 -15.69 -2.64 -5.92
N SER A 142 -15.82 -3.96 -5.96
CA SER A 142 -16.79 -4.68 -6.77
C SER A 142 -17.88 -5.23 -5.85
N TYR A 143 -19.06 -4.61 -5.89
CA TYR A 143 -20.19 -4.93 -5.03
C TYR A 143 -21.21 -5.80 -5.77
N LYS A 144 -21.52 -6.98 -5.21
CA LYS A 144 -22.41 -8.00 -5.79
C LYS A 144 -23.68 -8.20 -4.94
N GLY A 145 -24.07 -7.17 -4.18
CA GLY A 145 -25.20 -7.24 -3.27
C GLY A 145 -26.48 -7.77 -3.91
N GLN A 146 -27.29 -8.45 -3.10
CA GLN A 146 -28.57 -9.00 -3.54
C GLN A 146 -29.69 -7.98 -3.32
N GLY A 147 -30.31 -7.56 -4.42
CA GLY A 147 -31.55 -6.77 -4.38
C GLY A 147 -31.34 -5.28 -4.09
N PRO A 148 -32.12 -4.66 -3.18
CA PRO A 148 -32.17 -3.19 -3.03
C PRO A 148 -30.97 -2.59 -2.26
N ASP A 149 -30.05 -3.41 -1.77
CA ASP A 149 -28.88 -2.96 -1.00
C ASP A 149 -27.86 -2.20 -1.86
N ALA A 150 -27.60 -2.66 -3.09
CA ALA A 150 -26.73 -1.97 -4.05
C ALA A 150 -27.28 -0.56 -4.39
N GLN A 151 -28.60 -0.43 -4.54
CA GLN A 151 -29.25 0.86 -4.72
C GLN A 151 -29.07 1.76 -3.50
N ARG A 152 -29.18 1.22 -2.28
CA ARG A 152 -28.92 2.00 -1.05
C ARG A 152 -27.48 2.47 -0.97
N LEU A 153 -26.50 1.65 -1.37
CA LEU A 153 -25.09 2.08 -1.46
C LEU A 153 -24.95 3.26 -2.42
N HIS A 154 -25.55 3.15 -3.61
CA HIS A 154 -25.56 4.23 -4.60
C HIS A 154 -26.19 5.52 -4.04
N GLU A 155 -27.37 5.44 -3.41
CA GLU A 155 -28.06 6.58 -2.79
C GLU A 155 -27.26 7.23 -1.65
N ARG A 156 -26.54 6.43 -0.86
CA ARG A 156 -25.67 6.85 0.25
C ARG A 156 -24.42 7.59 -0.25
N CYS A 157 -23.91 7.23 -1.42
CA CYS A 157 -22.77 7.89 -2.07
C CYS A 157 -23.15 9.11 -2.90
N ARG A 158 -24.41 9.22 -3.34
CA ARG A 158 -24.89 10.33 -4.18
C ARG A 158 -24.70 11.71 -3.54
N LEU A 159 -24.20 12.67 -4.32
CA LEU A 159 -23.91 14.05 -3.87
C LEU A 159 -24.96 15.09 -4.23
N THR A 160 -25.68 14.89 -5.33
CA THR A 160 -26.61 15.87 -5.89
C THR A 160 -28.04 15.57 -5.46
N LEU A 161 -28.71 16.59 -4.92
CA LEU A 161 -30.15 16.60 -4.68
C LEU A 161 -30.75 17.69 -5.57
N HIS A 162 -31.73 17.36 -6.39
CA HIS A 162 -32.44 18.36 -7.18
C HIS A 162 -33.45 19.12 -6.31
N LYS A 163 -33.78 20.39 -6.65
CA LYS A 163 -34.56 21.30 -5.79
C LYS A 163 -35.93 20.76 -5.35
N ASP A 164 -36.53 19.88 -6.14
CA ASP A 164 -37.87 19.32 -5.90
C ASP A 164 -37.83 17.81 -5.57
N GLU A 165 -36.63 17.26 -5.36
CA GLU A 165 -36.46 15.84 -5.10
C GLU A 165 -36.61 15.52 -3.60
N VAL A 166 -37.29 14.41 -3.30
CA VAL A 166 -37.35 13.87 -1.94
C VAL A 166 -35.92 13.58 -1.45
N PRO A 167 -35.52 14.03 -0.24
CA PRO A 167 -34.16 13.83 0.24
C PRO A 167 -33.74 12.35 0.25
N HIS A 168 -32.80 12.00 -0.62
CA HIS A 168 -32.17 10.68 -0.63
C HIS A 168 -31.16 10.51 0.53
N ARG A 169 -30.72 9.27 0.78
CA ARG A 169 -29.86 8.91 1.93
C ARG A 169 -28.59 9.75 2.04
N GLY A 170 -27.86 9.92 0.93
CA GLY A 170 -26.65 10.75 0.90
C GLY A 170 -26.90 12.20 1.32
N ALA A 171 -28.02 12.80 0.91
CA ALA A 171 -28.40 14.16 1.31
C ALA A 171 -28.71 14.25 2.80
N VAL A 172 -29.45 13.28 3.33
CA VAL A 172 -29.74 13.15 4.76
C VAL A 172 -28.45 13.01 5.56
N LEU A 173 -27.54 12.13 5.14
CA LEU A 173 -26.27 11.91 5.84
C LEU A 173 -25.37 13.14 5.84
N ARG A 174 -25.33 13.92 4.75
CA ARG A 174 -24.63 15.21 4.72
C ARG A 174 -25.25 16.22 5.69
N ARG A 175 -26.59 16.27 5.75
CA ARG A 175 -27.31 17.14 6.68
C ARG A 175 -27.02 16.74 8.13
N LEU A 176 -27.06 15.46 8.46
CA LEU A 176 -26.71 14.97 9.80
C LEU A 176 -25.26 15.31 10.15
N ARG A 177 -24.31 15.09 9.24
CA ARG A 177 -22.89 15.48 9.40
C ARG A 177 -22.73 16.95 9.81
N HIS A 178 -23.43 17.85 9.12
CA HIS A 178 -23.39 19.27 9.45
C HIS A 178 -24.03 19.59 10.83
N LEU A 179 -25.16 18.96 11.14
CA LEU A 179 -25.88 19.17 12.41
C LEU A 179 -25.11 18.66 13.64
N THR A 180 -24.13 17.78 13.45
CA THR A 180 -23.35 17.16 14.53
C THR A 180 -21.92 17.70 14.67
N LEU A 181 -21.60 18.81 14.00
CA LEU A 181 -20.31 19.48 14.14
C LEU A 181 -20.15 20.04 15.56
N THR A 182 -19.00 19.77 16.17
CA THR A 182 -18.60 20.47 17.41
C THR A 182 -18.23 21.92 17.08
N ASP A 183 -18.25 22.80 18.08
CA ASP A 183 -17.91 24.21 17.85
C ASP A 183 -16.46 24.37 17.37
N MET A 184 -15.54 23.53 17.85
CA MET A 184 -14.16 23.48 17.35
C MET A 184 -14.09 23.05 15.87
N GLU A 185 -14.87 22.06 15.44
CA GLU A 185 -14.89 21.65 14.04
C GLU A 185 -15.50 22.72 13.13
N LYS A 186 -16.53 23.45 13.59
CA LYS A 186 -17.06 24.60 12.85
C LYS A 186 -15.98 25.67 12.67
N MET A 187 -15.28 26.04 13.75
CA MET A 187 -14.19 27.02 13.71
C MET A 187 -13.01 26.61 12.81
N LEU A 188 -12.71 25.31 12.71
CA LEU A 188 -11.70 24.79 11.79
C LEU A 188 -12.16 24.92 10.34
N LEU A 189 -13.40 24.52 10.05
CA LEU A 189 -13.98 24.58 8.70
C LEU A 189 -14.08 26.01 8.18
N GLU A 190 -14.46 26.96 9.04
CA GLU A 190 -14.47 28.40 8.72
C GLU A 190 -13.08 28.94 8.34
N ARG A 191 -12.02 28.30 8.84
CA ARG A 191 -10.61 28.62 8.50
C ARG A 191 -10.05 27.76 7.36
N GLY A 192 -10.87 26.93 6.70
CA GLY A 192 -10.43 26.06 5.62
C GLY A 192 -9.65 24.82 6.07
N HIS A 193 -9.77 24.42 7.33
CA HIS A 193 -9.13 23.23 7.89
C HIS A 193 -10.15 22.17 8.31
N GLU A 194 -9.75 20.90 8.25
CA GLU A 194 -10.57 19.78 8.72
C GLU A 194 -9.94 19.10 9.93
N SER A 195 -10.77 18.66 10.89
CA SER A 195 -10.31 17.75 11.93
C SER A 195 -10.01 16.37 11.31
N ARG A 196 -9.10 15.59 11.92
CA ARG A 196 -8.82 14.21 11.45
C ARG A 196 -10.08 13.35 11.36
N ARG A 197 -11.00 13.53 12.32
CA ARG A 197 -12.29 12.85 12.35
C ARG A 197 -13.17 13.29 11.17
N TYR A 198 -13.29 14.60 10.95
CA TYR A 198 -14.12 15.15 9.88
C TYR A 198 -13.62 14.71 8.50
N ALA A 199 -12.29 14.73 8.29
CA ALA A 199 -11.65 14.25 7.07
C ALA A 199 -11.95 12.76 6.82
N LEU A 200 -11.77 11.91 7.83
CA LEU A 200 -12.11 10.48 7.73
C LEU A 200 -13.59 10.28 7.36
N GLU A 201 -14.50 10.96 8.06
CA GLU A 201 -15.95 10.89 7.82
C GLU A 201 -16.36 11.40 6.41
N GLY A 202 -15.49 12.14 5.73
CA GLY A 202 -15.67 12.60 4.34
C GLY A 202 -15.23 11.61 3.27
N THR A 203 -14.51 10.54 3.65
CA THR A 203 -13.99 9.54 2.70
C THR A 203 -15.07 8.59 2.18
N PHE A 204 -14.84 8.03 0.99
CA PHE A 204 -15.62 6.91 0.48
C PHE A 204 -15.56 5.71 1.43
N TRP A 205 -14.37 5.39 1.96
CA TRP A 205 -14.18 4.24 2.85
C TRP A 205 -15.03 4.30 4.11
N PHE A 206 -15.18 5.48 4.70
CA PHE A 206 -16.10 5.67 5.83
C PHE A 206 -17.56 5.44 5.40
N ARG A 207 -17.97 5.95 4.24
CA ARG A 207 -19.33 5.75 3.71
C ARG A 207 -19.61 4.28 3.39
N PHE A 208 -18.64 3.59 2.80
CA PHE A 208 -18.75 2.18 2.44
C PHE A 208 -18.82 1.29 3.68
N ALA A 209 -17.95 1.51 4.66
CA ALA A 209 -18.02 0.81 5.94
C ALA A 209 -19.35 1.05 6.68
N TYR A 210 -19.83 2.30 6.68
CA TYR A 210 -21.14 2.64 7.22
C TYR A 210 -22.28 1.88 6.50
N HIS A 211 -22.19 1.76 5.18
CA HIS A 211 -23.12 0.93 4.40
C HIS A 211 -23.06 -0.54 4.81
N CYS A 212 -21.87 -1.13 4.88
CA CYS A 212 -21.69 -2.52 5.30
C CYS A 212 -22.23 -2.80 6.71
N TYR A 213 -22.05 -1.86 7.65
CA TYR A 213 -22.64 -1.96 8.99
C TYR A 213 -24.16 -2.06 8.95
N TRP A 214 -24.82 -1.31 8.08
CA TRP A 214 -26.27 -1.35 7.93
C TRP A 214 -26.79 -2.62 7.26
N GLU A 215 -26.13 -3.06 6.21
CA GLU A 215 -26.62 -4.20 5.40
C GLU A 215 -26.23 -5.55 6.00
N PHE A 216 -25.03 -5.65 6.59
CA PHE A 216 -24.45 -6.91 7.04
C PHE A 216 -24.33 -7.01 8.57
N GLY A 217 -24.63 -5.96 9.32
CA GLY A 217 -24.58 -6.00 10.78
C GLY A 217 -23.16 -6.23 11.32
N LYS A 218 -23.03 -7.00 12.41
CA LYS A 218 -21.74 -7.30 13.06
C LYS A 218 -21.26 -8.73 12.88
N ASP A 219 -22.18 -9.62 12.54
CA ASP A 219 -22.04 -11.07 12.49
C ASP A 219 -22.73 -11.58 11.22
N GLY A 220 -22.55 -12.86 10.89
CA GLY A 220 -23.18 -13.46 9.71
C GLY A 220 -22.42 -13.22 8.40
N PHE A 221 -21.15 -12.85 8.51
CA PHE A 221 -20.24 -12.67 7.36
C PHE A 221 -18.81 -13.07 7.69
N GLU A 222 -18.04 -13.36 6.65
CA GLU A 222 -16.63 -13.71 6.70
C GLU A 222 -15.80 -12.72 5.87
N LEU A 223 -14.75 -12.15 6.45
CA LEU A 223 -13.78 -11.32 5.73
C LEU A 223 -12.54 -12.15 5.35
N ARG A 224 -12.38 -12.43 4.05
CA ARG A 224 -11.33 -13.30 3.52
C ARG A 224 -10.31 -12.51 2.69
N PRO A 225 -9.06 -12.36 3.17
CA PRO A 225 -7.99 -11.77 2.37
C PRO A 225 -7.53 -12.73 1.28
N SER A 226 -7.22 -12.20 0.10
CA SER A 226 -6.71 -12.97 -1.04
C SER A 226 -5.83 -12.12 -1.95
N ILE A 227 -5.04 -12.79 -2.80
CA ILE A 227 -4.23 -12.15 -3.82
C ILE A 227 -4.66 -12.71 -5.17
N ASN A 228 -4.96 -11.82 -6.13
CA ASN A 228 -5.15 -12.24 -7.51
C ASN A 228 -3.78 -12.62 -8.10
N LEU A 229 -3.58 -13.91 -8.39
CA LEU A 229 -2.29 -14.42 -8.88
C LEU A 229 -1.94 -13.97 -10.31
N GLN A 230 -2.89 -13.42 -11.06
CA GLN A 230 -2.67 -12.88 -12.40
C GLN A 230 -2.25 -11.41 -12.32
N THR A 231 -3.03 -10.59 -11.60
CA THR A 231 -2.81 -9.13 -11.54
C THR A 231 -1.87 -8.71 -10.43
N GLY A 232 -1.76 -9.49 -9.35
CA GLY A 232 -1.04 -9.11 -8.14
C GLY A 232 -1.87 -8.25 -7.18
N ASP A 233 -3.17 -8.07 -7.44
CA ASP A 233 -4.01 -7.24 -6.56
C ASP A 233 -4.30 -7.96 -5.24
N PHE A 234 -4.08 -7.25 -4.13
CA PHE A 234 -4.54 -7.69 -2.83
C PHE A 234 -6.01 -7.32 -2.66
N MET A 235 -6.84 -8.31 -2.36
CA MET A 235 -8.28 -8.16 -2.21
C MET A 235 -8.72 -8.58 -0.81
N LEU A 236 -9.73 -7.91 -0.28
CA LEU A 236 -10.51 -8.41 0.86
C LEU A 236 -11.93 -8.70 0.41
N SER A 237 -12.33 -9.96 0.51
CA SER A 237 -13.64 -10.44 0.09
C SER A 237 -14.56 -10.55 1.29
N CYS A 238 -15.80 -10.08 1.19
CA CYS A 238 -16.83 -10.33 2.18
C CYS A 238 -17.75 -11.45 1.67
N LEU A 239 -17.91 -12.50 2.45
CA LEU A 239 -18.82 -13.61 2.16
C LEU A 239 -19.93 -13.62 3.22
N ASP A 240 -21.15 -13.99 2.83
CA ASP A 240 -22.22 -14.27 3.79
C ASP A 240 -22.08 -15.69 4.40
N ASP A 241 -22.98 -16.05 5.32
CA ASP A 241 -23.04 -17.38 5.95
C ASP A 241 -23.25 -18.53 4.95
N SER A 242 -23.76 -18.25 3.74
CA SER A 242 -23.91 -19.25 2.67
C SER A 242 -22.63 -19.42 1.84
N GLY A 243 -21.62 -18.59 2.08
CA GLY A 243 -20.39 -18.53 1.29
C GLY A 243 -20.53 -17.74 -0.01
N LEU A 244 -21.64 -17.01 -0.20
CA LEU A 244 -21.80 -16.15 -1.36
C LEU A 244 -20.97 -14.88 -1.17
N ASN A 245 -20.25 -14.48 -2.21
CA ASN A 245 -19.50 -13.24 -2.19
C ASN A 245 -20.41 -12.02 -2.31
N LEU A 246 -20.46 -11.20 -1.25
CA LEU A 246 -21.22 -9.95 -1.19
C LEU A 246 -20.47 -8.81 -1.90
N PHE A 247 -19.14 -8.73 -1.69
CA PHE A 247 -18.28 -7.80 -2.40
C PHE A 247 -16.81 -8.23 -2.36
N HIS A 248 -16.02 -7.60 -3.24
CA HIS A 248 -14.57 -7.56 -3.17
C HIS A 248 -14.13 -6.11 -3.03
N LEU A 249 -13.20 -5.85 -2.12
CA LEU A 249 -12.51 -4.56 -2.04
C LEU A 249 -11.04 -4.74 -2.43
N PHE A 250 -10.52 -3.79 -3.19
CA PHE A 250 -9.13 -3.76 -3.61
C PHE A 250 -8.33 -2.94 -2.59
N VAL A 251 -7.38 -3.58 -1.92
CA VAL A 251 -6.60 -2.95 -0.85
C VAL A 251 -5.36 -2.30 -1.47
N PRO A 252 -5.14 -0.99 -1.29
CA PRO A 252 -3.90 -0.36 -1.73
C PRO A 252 -2.70 -1.07 -1.09
N GLY A 253 -1.65 -1.35 -1.85
CA GLY A 253 -0.49 -2.09 -1.36
C GLY A 253 0.14 -1.50 -0.10
N THR A 254 0.14 -0.17 0.04
CA THR A 254 0.62 0.55 1.24
C THR A 254 -0.24 0.33 2.49
N ARG A 255 -1.44 -0.23 2.37
CA ARG A 255 -2.40 -0.48 3.46
C ARG A 255 -2.50 -1.95 3.87
N VAL A 256 -2.00 -2.88 3.06
CA VAL A 256 -2.12 -4.34 3.31
C VAL A 256 -1.61 -4.72 4.70
N LYS A 257 -0.42 -4.24 5.09
CA LYS A 257 0.16 -4.52 6.41
C LYS A 257 -0.71 -4.00 7.57
N GLU A 258 -1.16 -2.75 7.47
CA GLU A 258 -2.03 -2.13 8.49
C GLU A 258 -3.38 -2.86 8.58
N LEU A 259 -3.92 -3.28 7.43
CA LEU A 259 -5.17 -4.06 7.35
C LEU A 259 -5.02 -5.42 8.04
N LEU A 260 -4.01 -6.21 7.66
CA LEU A 260 -3.78 -7.54 8.22
C LEU A 260 -3.56 -7.50 9.73
N ASN A 261 -2.85 -6.49 10.23
CA ASN A 261 -2.60 -6.34 11.66
C ASN A 261 -3.84 -5.87 12.44
N ASN A 262 -4.55 -4.85 11.95
CA ASN A 262 -5.67 -4.25 12.68
C ASN A 262 -6.95 -5.08 12.62
N LEU A 263 -7.11 -5.89 11.58
CA LEU A 263 -8.27 -6.75 11.38
C LEU A 263 -7.99 -8.21 11.69
N ARG A 264 -6.80 -8.56 12.20
CA ARG A 264 -6.35 -9.95 12.44
C ARG A 264 -7.47 -10.83 12.98
N ASP A 265 -8.08 -10.45 14.11
CA ASP A 265 -9.09 -11.25 14.81
C ASP A 265 -10.43 -11.40 14.05
N HIS A 266 -10.62 -10.65 12.97
CA HIS A 266 -11.82 -10.67 12.13
C HIS A 266 -11.57 -11.26 10.72
N LEU A 267 -10.32 -11.57 10.39
CA LEU A 267 -9.97 -12.17 9.11
C LEU A 267 -10.02 -13.69 9.20
N SER A 268 -10.62 -14.31 8.20
CA SER A 268 -10.52 -15.75 7.99
C SER A 268 -9.24 -16.11 7.22
N ASN A 269 -8.91 -17.40 7.19
CA ASN A 269 -7.77 -17.92 6.44
C ASN A 269 -6.42 -17.25 6.80
N GLN A 270 -6.26 -16.84 8.07
CA GLN A 270 -5.06 -16.15 8.55
C GLN A 270 -3.80 -16.96 8.27
N HIS A 271 -3.84 -18.28 8.39
CA HIS A 271 -2.65 -19.13 8.16
C HIS A 271 -2.01 -18.94 6.77
N ARG A 272 -2.80 -18.60 5.73
CA ARG A 272 -2.30 -18.38 4.36
C ARG A 272 -1.92 -16.94 4.07
N MET A 273 -2.35 -16.00 4.90
CA MET A 273 -2.16 -14.55 4.70
C MET A 273 -1.47 -13.89 5.91
N SER A 274 -0.92 -14.69 6.82
CA SER A 274 -0.15 -14.21 7.96
C SER A 274 1.19 -13.70 7.46
N ILE A 275 1.63 -12.57 8.01
CA ILE A 275 2.97 -12.07 7.77
C ILE A 275 3.94 -13.07 8.41
N HIS A 276 4.70 -13.74 7.56
CA HIS A 276 5.67 -14.74 7.94
C HIS A 276 6.82 -14.09 8.73
N PRO A 277 7.28 -14.68 9.85
CA PRO A 277 8.24 -14.05 10.75
C PRO A 277 9.66 -13.95 10.16
N VAL A 278 9.93 -14.72 9.10
CA VAL A 278 11.22 -14.68 8.41
C VAL A 278 11.29 -13.42 7.53
N PRO A 279 12.23 -12.49 7.78
CA PRO A 279 12.42 -11.34 6.92
C PRO A 279 13.03 -11.72 5.58
N LEU A 280 12.73 -10.91 4.57
CA LEU A 280 13.34 -10.96 3.25
C LEU A 280 14.48 -9.95 3.19
N LYS A 281 15.63 -10.38 2.66
CA LYS A 281 16.78 -9.50 2.44
C LYS A 281 16.91 -9.17 0.97
N THR A 282 17.19 -7.91 0.66
CA THR A 282 17.63 -7.56 -0.70
C THR A 282 19.12 -7.83 -0.80
N ILE A 283 19.51 -8.66 -1.76
CA ILE A 283 20.91 -8.93 -2.09
C ILE A 283 21.17 -8.65 -3.57
N PHE A 284 22.44 -8.64 -3.99
CA PHE A 284 22.80 -8.49 -5.39
C PHE A 284 23.44 -9.77 -5.94
N LYS A 285 22.85 -10.35 -6.98
CA LYS A 285 23.53 -11.35 -7.80
C LYS A 285 24.46 -10.65 -8.78
N ILE A 286 25.71 -11.06 -8.79
CA ILE A 286 26.75 -10.53 -9.68
C ILE A 286 27.15 -11.67 -10.61
N SER A 287 26.95 -11.45 -11.91
CA SER A 287 27.25 -12.42 -12.98
C SER A 287 28.04 -11.76 -14.09
N MET A 288 28.78 -12.52 -14.88
CA MET A 288 29.42 -11.99 -16.08
C MET A 288 28.38 -11.76 -17.18
N ASN A 289 28.42 -10.59 -17.84
CA ASN A 289 27.66 -10.34 -19.06
C ASN A 289 28.48 -10.68 -20.32
N THR A 290 29.77 -10.37 -20.27
CA THR A 290 30.81 -10.69 -21.27
C THR A 290 32.08 -11.08 -20.52
N GLU A 291 33.21 -11.35 -21.20
CA GLU A 291 34.47 -11.75 -20.55
C GLU A 291 34.92 -10.82 -19.40
N LEU A 292 34.54 -9.54 -19.39
CA LEU A 292 35.02 -8.56 -18.42
C LEU A 292 33.99 -7.53 -17.95
N ASP A 293 32.75 -7.55 -18.45
CA ASP A 293 31.65 -6.74 -17.93
C ASP A 293 30.85 -7.54 -16.88
N LEU A 294 30.46 -6.88 -15.78
CA LEU A 294 29.60 -7.48 -14.75
C LEU A 294 28.16 -7.01 -14.89
N ASP A 295 27.22 -7.94 -14.77
CA ASP A 295 25.80 -7.70 -14.62
C ASP A 295 25.41 -7.84 -13.14
N ILE A 296 24.90 -6.77 -12.56
CA ILE A 296 24.46 -6.70 -11.15
C ILE A 296 22.94 -6.68 -11.14
N ARG A 297 22.32 -7.73 -10.59
CA ARG A 297 20.87 -7.88 -10.48
C ARG A 297 20.42 -7.94 -9.03
N PRO A 298 19.46 -7.12 -8.60
CA PRO A 298 18.89 -7.25 -7.26
C PRO A 298 18.04 -8.53 -7.17
N GLN A 299 18.27 -9.33 -6.14
CA GLN A 299 17.50 -10.51 -5.78
C GLN A 299 16.94 -10.38 -4.36
N ILE A 300 15.90 -11.15 -4.08
CA ILE A 300 15.33 -11.29 -2.75
C ILE A 300 15.80 -12.62 -2.16
N GLN A 301 16.53 -12.57 -1.06
CA GLN A 301 16.95 -13.73 -0.28
C GLN A 301 15.95 -13.96 0.86
N MET A 302 15.53 -15.21 1.01
CA MET A 302 14.76 -15.68 2.15
C MET A 302 15.57 -16.76 2.89
N ILE A 303 15.78 -16.58 4.19
CA ILE A 303 16.53 -17.53 5.04
C ILE A 303 15.52 -18.35 5.84
N GLN A 304 15.38 -19.64 5.54
CA GLN A 304 14.45 -20.52 6.23
C GLN A 304 14.92 -20.83 7.67
N GLN A 305 14.03 -21.36 8.52
CA GLN A 305 14.35 -21.70 9.91
C GLN A 305 15.50 -22.72 10.05
N GLY A 306 15.76 -23.53 9.01
CA GLY A 306 16.90 -24.45 8.94
C GLY A 306 18.21 -23.84 8.42
N GLY A 307 18.26 -22.53 8.16
CA GLY A 307 19.43 -21.83 7.61
C GLY A 307 19.56 -21.89 6.08
N GLU A 308 18.69 -22.64 5.40
CA GLU A 308 18.67 -22.70 3.93
C GLU A 308 18.23 -21.36 3.32
N SER A 309 18.98 -20.89 2.32
CA SER A 309 18.67 -19.67 1.57
C SER A 309 17.99 -19.99 0.24
N LYS A 310 16.83 -19.38 -0.01
CA LYS A 310 16.21 -19.32 -1.34
C LYS A 310 16.33 -17.92 -1.92
N PHE A 311 16.59 -17.84 -3.21
CA PHE A 311 16.77 -16.59 -3.95
C PHE A 311 15.68 -16.44 -5.00
N PHE A 312 15.10 -15.25 -5.10
CA PHE A 312 14.04 -14.92 -6.02
C PHE A 312 14.42 -13.69 -6.84
N GLU A 313 14.13 -13.71 -8.13
CA GLU A 313 14.30 -12.54 -9.00
C GLU A 313 13.31 -11.45 -8.60
N ARG A 314 13.80 -10.22 -8.44
CA ARG A 314 12.96 -9.12 -7.95
C ARG A 314 11.85 -8.74 -8.92
N GLN A 315 12.09 -8.86 -10.24
CA GLN A 315 11.12 -8.49 -11.28
C GLN A 315 9.83 -9.32 -11.18
N ASP A 316 9.93 -10.60 -10.84
CA ASP A 316 8.79 -11.49 -10.71
C ASP A 316 7.93 -11.17 -9.47
N LEU A 317 8.56 -10.57 -8.46
CA LEU A 317 7.95 -10.26 -7.17
C LEU A 317 7.40 -8.83 -7.06
N GLU A 318 7.81 -7.88 -7.91
CA GLU A 318 7.33 -6.49 -7.82
C GLU A 318 5.80 -6.39 -7.99
N ARG A 319 5.18 -7.26 -8.80
CA ARG A 319 3.70 -7.31 -8.92
C ARG A 319 3.00 -7.76 -7.63
N PHE A 320 3.71 -8.48 -6.77
CA PHE A 320 3.23 -9.04 -5.52
C PHE A 320 3.74 -8.27 -4.29
N ARG A 321 4.11 -7.01 -4.51
CA ARG A 321 4.66 -6.14 -3.49
C ARG A 321 3.61 -5.21 -2.91
N TYR A 322 3.53 -5.18 -1.58
CA TYR A 322 2.57 -4.38 -0.82
C TYR A 322 3.31 -3.57 0.24
N GLY A 323 3.90 -2.45 -0.20
CA GLY A 323 4.78 -1.63 0.64
C GLY A 323 6.09 -2.34 0.94
N ASP A 324 6.28 -2.72 2.21
CA ASP A 324 7.40 -3.53 2.69
C ASP A 324 7.08 -5.03 2.74
N LEU A 325 5.88 -5.46 2.35
CA LEU A 325 5.53 -6.88 2.24
C LEU A 325 5.71 -7.38 0.81
N ILE A 326 6.13 -8.64 0.66
CA ILE A 326 6.22 -9.33 -0.63
C ILE A 326 5.56 -10.69 -0.48
N TYR A 327 4.66 -11.03 -1.40
CA TYR A 327 4.07 -12.36 -1.50
C TYR A 327 4.90 -13.26 -2.42
N ILE A 328 5.31 -14.42 -1.90
CA ILE A 328 6.09 -15.43 -2.62
C ILE A 328 5.14 -16.56 -3.01
N LYS A 329 4.75 -16.58 -4.29
CA LYS A 329 3.72 -17.48 -4.83
C LYS A 329 4.07 -18.96 -4.66
N GLU A 330 5.34 -19.32 -4.85
CA GLU A 330 5.85 -20.69 -4.78
C GLU A 330 5.73 -21.28 -3.37
N LEU A 331 5.71 -20.41 -2.36
CA LEU A 331 5.65 -20.78 -0.95
C LEU A 331 4.28 -20.50 -0.33
N GLY A 332 3.45 -19.69 -1.00
CA GLY A 332 2.16 -19.25 -0.47
C GLY A 332 2.28 -18.39 0.79
N ILE A 333 3.39 -17.64 0.95
CA ILE A 333 3.67 -16.83 2.13
C ILE A 333 3.77 -15.34 1.79
N LEU A 334 3.42 -14.50 2.75
CA LEU A 334 3.64 -13.06 2.72
C LEU A 334 4.74 -12.73 3.73
N ALA A 335 5.86 -12.16 3.30
CA ALA A 335 6.99 -11.89 4.18
C ALA A 335 7.43 -10.43 4.10
N GLN A 336 8.02 -9.93 5.19
CA GLN A 336 8.43 -8.53 5.29
C GLN A 336 9.86 -8.34 4.79
N LEU A 337 10.06 -7.38 3.90
CA LEU A 337 11.36 -6.91 3.45
C LEU A 337 12.05 -6.11 4.56
N GLU A 338 13.27 -6.49 4.90
CA GLU A 338 14.10 -5.72 5.83
C GLU A 338 14.30 -4.30 5.30
N PRO A 339 14.16 -3.28 6.16
CA PRO A 339 14.50 -1.92 5.78
C PRO A 339 15.98 -1.87 5.41
N PRO A 340 16.37 -1.06 4.41
CA PRO A 340 17.77 -0.91 4.07
C PRO A 340 18.54 -0.33 5.25
N ASP A 341 19.57 -1.03 5.73
CA ASP A 341 20.57 -0.42 6.60
C ASP A 341 21.17 0.81 5.89
N SER A 342 21.31 1.89 6.65
CA SER A 342 21.58 3.24 6.14
C SER A 342 22.76 3.36 5.15
N LYS A 343 22.62 4.33 4.23
CA LYS A 343 23.54 4.72 3.13
C LYS A 343 23.72 3.71 1.99
N ARG A 344 22.61 3.36 1.32
CA ARG A 344 22.69 2.84 -0.05
C ARG A 344 23.19 3.96 -0.99
N ARG A 345 24.38 3.79 -1.60
CA ARG A 345 24.79 4.60 -2.77
C ARG A 345 24.09 4.15 -4.05
N PHE A 346 23.63 2.89 -4.09
CA PHE A 346 22.77 2.38 -5.15
C PHE A 346 21.31 2.56 -4.75
N SER A 347 20.66 3.58 -5.31
CA SER A 347 19.21 3.69 -5.28
C SER A 347 18.64 2.45 -5.98
N ALA A 348 17.73 1.72 -5.32
CA ALA A 348 16.89 0.77 -6.07
C ALA A 348 16.09 1.63 -7.08
N PRO A 349 15.98 1.29 -8.39
CA PRO A 349 16.08 -0.02 -9.02
C PRO A 349 16.77 0.02 -10.41
N VAL A 350 18.02 -0.44 -10.59
CA VAL A 350 18.52 -0.64 -11.97
C VAL A 350 19.43 -1.84 -12.00
N ARG A 351 19.05 -2.85 -12.81
CA ARG A 351 20.01 -3.83 -13.31
C ARG A 351 21.19 -3.05 -13.88
N THR A 352 22.34 -3.15 -13.24
CA THR A 352 23.47 -2.30 -13.60
C THR A 352 24.50 -3.17 -14.29
N VAL A 353 24.84 -2.80 -15.52
CA VAL A 353 25.98 -3.38 -16.21
C VAL A 353 27.20 -2.52 -15.88
N LEU A 354 28.08 -3.02 -15.03
CA LEU A 354 29.37 -2.41 -14.81
C LEU A 354 30.28 -2.72 -15.99
N LYS A 355 30.78 -1.66 -16.60
CA LYS A 355 31.75 -1.78 -17.68
C LYS A 355 33.10 -2.23 -17.13
N LYS A 356 33.85 -2.97 -17.94
CA LYS A 356 35.19 -3.52 -17.66
C LYS A 356 36.15 -2.63 -16.85
N HIS A 357 36.14 -1.31 -17.04
CA HIS A 357 37.01 -0.38 -16.31
C HIS A 357 36.52 -0.04 -14.88
N GLN A 358 35.24 -0.25 -14.59
CA GLN A 358 34.60 0.06 -13.30
C GLN A 358 34.61 -1.13 -12.33
N VAL A 359 34.81 -2.35 -12.87
CA VAL A 359 34.76 -3.60 -12.10
C VAL A 359 35.80 -3.67 -10.96
N PRO A 360 37.08 -3.28 -11.14
CA PRO A 360 38.06 -3.35 -10.07
C PRO A 360 37.70 -2.49 -8.85
N ALA A 361 37.26 -1.25 -9.09
CA ALA A 361 36.83 -0.35 -8.02
C ALA A 361 35.63 -0.94 -7.25
N PHE A 362 34.68 -1.54 -7.97
CA PHE A 362 33.53 -2.22 -7.38
C PHE A 362 33.92 -3.45 -6.54
N LEU A 363 34.84 -4.29 -7.02
CA LEU A 363 35.32 -5.46 -6.25
C LEU A 363 36.04 -5.06 -4.95
N GLU A 364 36.81 -3.96 -4.96
CA GLU A 364 37.44 -3.45 -3.74
C GLU A 364 36.42 -2.88 -2.74
N GLU A 365 35.35 -2.26 -3.20
CA GLU A 365 34.25 -1.81 -2.34
C GLU A 365 33.48 -2.99 -1.75
N LEU A 366 33.18 -4.02 -2.55
CA LEU A 366 32.53 -5.24 -2.08
C LEU A 366 33.33 -5.96 -1.00
N ALA A 367 34.65 -6.03 -1.14
CA ALA A 367 35.53 -6.63 -0.15
C ALA A 367 35.48 -5.92 1.23
N LYS A 368 35.07 -4.64 1.27
CA LYS A 368 34.90 -3.86 2.50
C LYS A 368 33.52 -4.03 3.14
N ASP A 369 32.49 -4.41 2.38
CA ASP A 369 31.08 -4.35 2.79
C ASP A 369 30.54 -5.65 3.42
N GLY A 370 31.38 -6.69 3.55
CA GLY A 370 31.03 -7.98 4.17
C GLY A 370 30.18 -8.89 3.28
N GLN A 371 30.32 -10.21 3.46
CA GLN A 371 29.79 -11.26 2.55
C GLN A 371 28.26 -11.40 2.48
N ASN A 372 27.48 -10.66 3.28
CA ASN A 372 26.04 -10.89 3.44
C ASN A 372 25.13 -10.09 2.48
N ARG A 373 25.68 -9.34 1.52
CA ARG A 373 24.89 -8.42 0.65
C ARG A 373 24.89 -8.79 -0.83
N TYR A 374 25.66 -9.79 -1.23
CA TYR A 374 25.81 -10.18 -2.62
C TYR A 374 26.08 -11.68 -2.79
N VAL A 375 25.72 -12.22 -3.95
CA VAL A 375 26.01 -13.59 -4.36
C VAL A 375 26.80 -13.54 -5.67
N LEU A 376 28.03 -14.06 -5.64
CA LEU A 376 28.87 -14.21 -6.83
C LEU A 376 28.52 -15.50 -7.55
N ASP A 377 28.09 -15.35 -8.80
CA ASP A 377 27.97 -16.44 -9.76
C ASP A 377 29.34 -17.08 -10.03
N GLU A 378 29.39 -18.36 -10.40
CA GLU A 378 30.67 -19.05 -10.66
C GLU A 378 31.51 -18.36 -11.73
N SER A 379 30.85 -17.81 -12.76
CA SER A 379 31.50 -17.00 -13.80
C SER A 379 32.29 -15.82 -13.20
N ALA A 380 31.67 -15.05 -12.30
CA ALA A 380 32.27 -13.88 -11.67
C ALA A 380 33.36 -14.21 -10.64
N ARG A 381 33.39 -15.44 -10.08
CA ARG A 381 34.44 -15.87 -9.13
C ARG A 381 35.82 -16.03 -9.76
N SER A 382 35.88 -16.21 -11.08
CA SER A 382 37.13 -16.34 -11.84
C SER A 382 37.92 -15.03 -11.91
N ILE A 383 37.26 -13.90 -11.66
CA ILE A 383 37.81 -12.56 -11.83
C ILE A 383 38.50 -12.10 -10.55
N LYS A 384 39.79 -11.73 -10.64
CA LYS A 384 40.60 -11.26 -9.50
C LYS A 384 41.34 -9.96 -9.80
N ILE A 385 41.54 -9.14 -8.76
CA ILE A 385 42.53 -8.07 -8.80
C ILE A 385 43.86 -8.70 -8.43
N LEU A 386 44.78 -8.71 -9.38
CA LEU A 386 46.13 -9.26 -9.23
C LEU A 386 47.00 -8.18 -8.58
N LYS A 387 47.22 -8.32 -7.27
CA LYS A 387 48.05 -7.39 -6.47
C LYS A 387 49.50 -7.85 -6.35
N ASP A 388 49.72 -9.15 -6.51
CA ASP A 388 51.02 -9.79 -6.42
C ASP A 388 51.69 -9.82 -7.80
N ALA A 389 52.55 -8.83 -8.05
CA ALA A 389 53.49 -8.91 -9.16
C ALA A 389 54.66 -9.84 -8.79
N GLY A 390 54.90 -10.83 -9.63
CA GLY A 390 56.09 -11.67 -9.65
C GLY A 390 57.30 -10.96 -10.25
N GLU A 391 58.28 -11.73 -10.70
CA GLU A 391 59.58 -11.23 -11.16
C GLU A 391 59.48 -10.39 -12.44
N LEU A 392 60.33 -9.35 -12.52
CA LEU A 392 60.60 -8.58 -13.73
C LEU A 392 61.47 -9.41 -14.68
N LYS A 393 60.95 -9.72 -15.87
CA LYS A 393 61.70 -10.36 -16.94
C LYS A 393 62.15 -9.29 -17.93
N ILE A 394 63.45 -9.24 -18.17
CA ILE A 394 64.08 -8.39 -19.19
C ILE A 394 64.58 -9.31 -20.28
N MET A 395 64.16 -9.06 -21.52
CA MET A 395 64.50 -9.87 -22.68
C MET A 395 64.94 -8.98 -23.84
N PRO A 396 65.89 -9.41 -24.68
CA PRO A 396 66.21 -8.70 -25.91
C PRO A 396 65.00 -8.77 -26.86
N ASP A 397 64.60 -7.61 -27.39
CA ASP A 397 63.50 -7.46 -28.34
C ASP A 397 64.04 -7.36 -29.77
N ILE A 398 64.94 -6.40 -30.02
CA ILE A 398 65.63 -6.20 -31.30
C ILE A 398 67.11 -5.95 -31.04
N ILE A 399 67.98 -6.68 -31.73
CA ILE A 399 69.43 -6.48 -31.70
C ILE A 399 69.86 -6.01 -33.10
N ASP A 400 70.38 -4.79 -33.20
CA ASP A 400 70.95 -4.24 -34.43
C ASP A 400 72.36 -3.73 -34.16
N ARG A 401 73.36 -4.50 -34.61
CA ARG A 401 74.82 -4.28 -34.56
C ARG A 401 75.38 -3.68 -33.28
N ASP A 402 75.12 -2.41 -33.01
CA ASP A 402 75.64 -1.66 -31.85
C ASP A 402 74.56 -1.30 -30.81
N TRP A 403 73.28 -1.66 -31.07
CA TRP A 403 72.13 -1.34 -30.22
C TRP A 403 71.31 -2.59 -29.87
N CYS A 404 70.86 -2.66 -28.62
CA CYS A 404 69.94 -3.70 -28.14
C CYS A 404 68.73 -3.03 -27.49
N TRP A 405 67.56 -3.25 -28.08
CA TRP A 405 66.28 -2.88 -27.49
C TRP A 405 65.87 -3.96 -26.50
N LEU A 406 65.65 -3.57 -25.25
CA LEU A 406 65.22 -4.47 -24.19
C LEU A 406 63.71 -4.33 -23.99
N SER A 407 63.00 -5.45 -24.03
CA SER A 407 61.63 -5.53 -23.54
C SER A 407 61.63 -5.93 -22.06
N ALA A 408 60.79 -5.26 -21.28
CA ALA A 408 60.65 -5.50 -19.85
C ALA A 408 59.19 -5.81 -19.54
N GLN A 409 58.93 -6.94 -18.86
CA GLN A 409 57.59 -7.37 -18.48
C GLN A 409 57.57 -7.92 -17.05
N TYR A 410 56.53 -7.57 -16.30
CA TYR A 410 56.27 -8.17 -14.99
C TYR A 410 55.45 -9.45 -15.17
N SER A 411 55.91 -10.55 -14.58
CA SER A 411 55.10 -11.75 -14.43
C SER A 411 54.09 -11.57 -13.29
N ILE A 412 52.83 -11.93 -13.49
CA ILE A 412 51.73 -11.73 -12.54
C ILE A 412 50.84 -12.97 -12.61
N GLY A 413 51.08 -13.93 -11.71
CA GLY A 413 50.55 -15.29 -11.85
C GLY A 413 50.98 -15.92 -13.17
N ASP A 414 50.03 -16.45 -13.95
CA ASP A 414 50.27 -17.02 -15.28
C ASP A 414 50.14 -15.99 -16.42
N THR A 415 50.15 -14.69 -16.12
CA THR A 415 50.08 -13.61 -17.12
C THR A 415 51.30 -12.70 -17.02
N SER A 416 51.59 -11.95 -18.09
CA SER A 416 52.60 -10.89 -18.07
C SER A 416 52.01 -9.57 -18.52
N VAL A 417 52.55 -8.46 -18.00
CA VAL A 417 52.21 -7.10 -18.41
C VAL A 417 53.50 -6.34 -18.67
N SER A 418 53.57 -5.59 -19.77
CA SER A 418 54.77 -4.83 -20.11
C SER A 418 55.00 -3.67 -19.15
N LEU A 419 56.27 -3.36 -18.89
CA LEU A 419 56.67 -2.18 -18.11
C LEU A 419 56.16 -0.89 -18.77
N ALA A 420 56.19 -0.82 -20.10
CA ALA A 420 55.68 0.31 -20.86
C ALA A 420 54.18 0.56 -20.59
N ASP A 421 53.36 -0.50 -20.57
CA ASP A 421 51.94 -0.40 -20.26
C ASP A 421 51.69 0.08 -18.83
N ILE A 422 52.51 -0.39 -17.86
CA ILE A 422 52.42 0.03 -16.44
C ILE A 422 52.77 1.50 -16.29
N LEU A 423 53.85 1.96 -16.92
CA LEU A 423 54.27 3.36 -16.87
C LEU A 423 53.24 4.27 -17.54
N GLU A 424 52.72 3.89 -18.70
CA GLU A 424 51.71 4.65 -19.40
C GLU A 424 50.40 4.72 -18.59
N ALA A 425 49.96 3.60 -18.01
CA ALA A 425 48.78 3.57 -17.15
C ALA A 425 48.92 4.50 -15.95
N ARG A 426 50.08 4.51 -15.27
CA ARG A 426 50.36 5.44 -14.16
C ARG A 426 50.38 6.89 -14.64
N ARG A 427 51.01 7.17 -15.79
CA ARG A 427 51.11 8.52 -16.38
C ARG A 427 49.73 9.14 -16.65
N VAL A 428 48.80 8.36 -17.20
CA VAL A 428 47.43 8.83 -17.49
C VAL A 428 46.47 8.69 -16.30
N GLY A 429 46.99 8.37 -15.10
CA GLY A 429 46.19 8.20 -13.88
C GLY A 429 45.27 6.97 -13.88
N LYS A 430 45.51 6.01 -14.79
CA LYS A 430 44.72 4.78 -14.90
C LYS A 430 45.30 3.72 -13.96
N ARG A 431 44.60 3.49 -12.84
CA ARG A 431 45.01 2.55 -11.79
C ARG A 431 45.06 1.07 -12.24
N PHE A 432 44.26 0.64 -13.21
CA PHE A 432 44.13 -0.78 -13.55
C PHE A 432 44.43 -1.09 -15.03
N ILE A 433 45.25 -2.12 -15.27
CA ILE A 433 45.51 -2.70 -16.60
C ILE A 433 44.75 -4.02 -16.73
N ASN A 434 44.12 -4.22 -17.89
CA ASN A 434 43.34 -5.42 -18.17
C ASN A 434 44.25 -6.56 -18.65
N THR A 435 44.08 -7.76 -18.10
CA THR A 435 44.70 -8.99 -18.61
C THR A 435 43.63 -10.05 -18.90
N LYS A 436 44.01 -11.18 -19.50
CA LYS A 436 43.09 -12.30 -19.75
C LYS A 436 42.58 -12.99 -18.46
N LYS A 437 43.23 -12.76 -17.31
CA LYS A 437 42.90 -13.40 -16.02
C LYS A 437 42.43 -12.42 -14.94
N GLY A 438 42.36 -11.11 -15.24
CA GLY A 438 41.92 -10.11 -14.27
C GLY A 438 42.48 -8.72 -14.51
N TRP A 439 42.63 -7.95 -13.43
CA TRP A 439 43.20 -6.59 -13.48
C TRP A 439 44.44 -6.46 -12.63
N VAL A 440 45.45 -5.80 -13.17
CA VAL A 440 46.69 -5.47 -12.46
C VAL A 440 46.58 -4.09 -11.87
N ASP A 441 46.76 -3.98 -10.55
CA ASP A 441 46.75 -2.70 -9.82
C ASP A 441 48.11 -2.00 -9.96
N CYS A 442 48.17 -0.97 -10.81
CA CYS A 442 49.38 -0.18 -11.05
C CYS A 442 49.77 0.69 -9.86
N ASN A 443 48.87 0.88 -8.89
CA ASN A 443 49.15 1.57 -7.63
C ASN A 443 49.48 0.59 -6.49
N SER A 444 49.71 -0.69 -6.81
CA SER A 444 50.24 -1.65 -5.82
C SER A 444 51.57 -1.13 -5.27
N PRO A 445 51.83 -1.25 -3.96
CA PRO A 445 53.12 -0.85 -3.35
C PRO A 445 54.34 -1.50 -4.03
N ARG A 446 54.12 -2.62 -4.73
CA ARG A 446 55.13 -3.31 -5.53
C ARG A 446 55.65 -2.52 -6.73
N PHE A 447 54.97 -1.46 -7.16
CA PHE A 447 55.40 -0.59 -8.24
C PHE A 447 55.93 0.76 -7.75
N ASP A 448 55.98 1.01 -6.44
CA ASP A 448 56.44 2.28 -5.86
C ASP A 448 57.91 2.58 -6.21
N HIS A 449 58.72 1.55 -6.47
CA HIS A 449 60.09 1.72 -6.94
C HIS A 449 60.15 2.33 -8.35
N LEU A 450 59.11 2.17 -9.18
CA LEU A 450 59.06 2.76 -10.51
C LEU A 450 59.00 4.29 -10.45
N ASP A 451 58.32 4.86 -9.45
CA ASP A 451 58.33 6.33 -9.26
C ASP A 451 59.72 6.85 -8.89
N LYS A 452 60.52 6.05 -8.18
CA LYS A 452 61.91 6.43 -7.88
C LYS A 452 62.81 6.41 -9.11
N ILE A 453 62.54 5.49 -10.04
CA ILE A 453 63.35 5.29 -11.25
C ILE A 453 62.90 6.25 -12.38
N PHE A 454 61.59 6.48 -12.51
CA PHE A 454 60.96 7.16 -13.63
C PHE A 454 60.12 8.39 -13.25
N GLY A 455 60.07 8.80 -11.97
CA GLY A 455 59.25 9.94 -11.50
C GLY A 455 59.78 11.33 -11.85
N GLY A 456 60.89 11.42 -12.59
CA GLY A 456 61.32 12.65 -13.26
C GLY A 456 60.81 12.68 -14.70
N ASP A 457 60.41 13.86 -15.17
CA ASP A 457 59.88 14.18 -16.51
C ASP A 457 60.25 13.15 -17.60
N VAL A 458 59.34 12.21 -17.86
CA VAL A 458 59.51 11.01 -18.69
C VAL A 458 59.72 11.36 -20.18
N THR A 459 59.59 12.64 -20.55
CA THR A 459 59.83 13.13 -21.92
C THR A 459 61.30 13.16 -22.34
N LYS A 460 62.26 12.86 -21.46
CA LYS A 460 63.70 12.93 -21.78
C LYS A 460 64.47 11.61 -21.74
N ARG A 461 63.83 10.46 -21.49
CA ARG A 461 64.55 9.18 -21.28
C ARG A 461 63.91 7.94 -21.92
N ILE A 462 63.19 8.09 -23.03
CA ILE A 462 62.85 6.98 -23.93
C ILE A 462 63.46 7.27 -25.28
#